data_AF-A0A1E5UZH1-F1
#
_entry.id   AF-A0A1E5UZH1-F1
#
_cell.length_a   1.000
_cell.length_b   1.000
_cell.length_c   1.000
_cell.angle_alpha   90.00
_cell.angle_beta   90.00
_cell.angle_gamma   90.00
#
_symmetry.space_group_name_H-M   'P 1'
#
loop_
_entity.id
_entity.type
_entity.pdbx_description
1 polymer ?
#
loop_
_entity_poly.entity_id
_entity_poly.type
_entity_poly.pdbx_seq_one_letter_code
_entity_poly.pdbx_strand_id
1 'polypeptide(L)'
;MLIWHIATTICDYKTPLQDGTVLDENQLVATTLSYYCSYLLFYVTELVMENFHSTQLFLQDLQVNAQQCLVGCRSKDAILERLSCLKKGDKADKADKYKDRADKKGDKADKYKDILAGGAKLADQLMQELPDKAARWELLAEVWVEKLISVTPSNNLTAHTNRLATGGEYITHLWVWLTHKGVLEPPLLFGGGGPVRTAMRAEELV
;
A
#
# COMPACT_ATOMS: atom_id res chain seq x y z
N MET A 1 -0.16 0.75 3.85
CA MET A 1 -0.31 0.68 2.39
C MET A 1 -0.34 -0.76 1.86
N LEU A 2 0.73 -1.55 1.97
CA LEU A 2 0.82 -2.89 1.32
C LEU A 2 -0.24 -3.90 1.75
N ILE A 3 -0.54 -4.00 3.06
CA ILE A 3 -1.61 -4.87 3.58
C ILE A 3 -2.96 -4.52 2.92
N TRP A 4 -3.28 -3.24 2.80
CA TRP A 4 -4.48 -2.74 2.13
C TRP A 4 -4.47 -3.02 0.63
N HIS A 5 -3.31 -2.89 -0.04
CA HIS A 5 -3.17 -3.24 -1.46
C HIS A 5 -3.51 -4.71 -1.70
N ILE A 6 -2.90 -5.62 -0.93
CA ILE A 6 -3.17 -7.05 -1.00
C ILE A 6 -4.65 -7.33 -0.73
N ALA A 7 -5.22 -6.70 0.31
CA ALA A 7 -6.62 -6.89 0.65
C ALA A 7 -7.57 -6.45 -0.49
N THR A 8 -7.30 -5.30 -1.09
CA THR A 8 -8.06 -4.75 -2.22
C THR A 8 -7.99 -5.69 -3.43
N THR A 9 -6.80 -6.19 -3.76
CA THR A 9 -6.60 -7.15 -4.87
C THR A 9 -7.34 -8.47 -4.62
N ILE A 10 -7.37 -8.95 -3.38
CA ILE A 10 -8.16 -10.15 -3.02
C ILE A 10 -9.65 -9.87 -3.15
N CYS A 11 -10.13 -8.69 -2.75
CA CYS A 11 -11.52 -8.27 -2.92
C CYS A 11 -11.91 -8.22 -4.39
N ASP A 12 -11.04 -7.68 -5.25
CA ASP A 12 -11.25 -7.64 -6.69
C ASP A 12 -11.31 -9.07 -7.29
N TYR A 13 -10.38 -9.95 -6.90
CA TYR A 13 -10.34 -11.32 -7.40
C TYR A 13 -11.58 -12.15 -7.04
N LYS A 14 -12.12 -11.92 -5.83
CA LYS A 14 -13.33 -12.60 -5.36
C LYS A 14 -14.63 -11.97 -5.88
N THR A 15 -14.54 -10.86 -6.60
CA THR A 15 -15.69 -10.15 -7.17
C THR A 15 -15.63 -10.21 -8.70
N PRO A 16 -15.92 -11.37 -9.32
CA PRO A 16 -15.89 -11.47 -10.78
C PRO A 16 -16.86 -10.47 -11.41
N LEU A 17 -16.41 -9.85 -12.51
CA LEU A 17 -17.28 -9.05 -13.37
C LEU A 17 -18.39 -9.97 -13.89
N GLN A 18 -19.65 -9.62 -13.62
CA GLN A 18 -20.75 -10.23 -14.38
C GLN A 18 -20.68 -9.63 -15.79
N ASP A 19 -20.80 -10.49 -16.82
CA ASP A 19 -20.71 -10.06 -18.22
C ASP A 19 -21.73 -8.95 -18.49
N GLY A 20 -21.24 -7.81 -19.01
CA GLY A 20 -22.06 -6.66 -19.39
C GLY A 20 -22.32 -5.61 -18.30
N THR A 21 -21.87 -5.82 -17.06
CA THR A 21 -21.96 -4.79 -16.01
C THR A 21 -20.80 -3.80 -16.08
N VAL A 22 -21.11 -2.50 -16.12
CA VAL A 22 -20.15 -1.42 -15.92
C VAL A 22 -19.50 -1.60 -14.53
N LEU A 23 -18.17 -1.42 -14.46
CA LEU A 23 -17.46 -1.43 -13.19
C LEU A 23 -18.02 -0.33 -12.29
N ASP A 24 -18.35 -0.69 -11.05
CA ASP A 24 -18.74 0.26 -10.02
C ASP A 24 -17.67 1.35 -9.90
N GLU A 25 -18.08 2.62 -9.83
CA GLU A 25 -17.16 3.77 -9.82
C GLU A 25 -16.18 3.67 -8.64
N ASN A 26 -16.68 3.27 -7.47
CA ASN A 26 -15.85 3.10 -6.29
C ASN A 26 -14.88 1.92 -6.45
N GLN A 27 -15.30 0.82 -7.06
CA GLN A 27 -14.39 -0.29 -7.40
C GLN A 27 -13.26 0.18 -8.34
N LEU A 28 -13.58 0.98 -9.36
CA LEU A 28 -12.56 1.54 -10.26
C LEU A 28 -11.60 2.47 -9.53
N VAL A 29 -12.11 3.39 -8.70
CA VAL A 29 -11.28 4.32 -7.91
C VAL A 29 -10.38 3.54 -6.94
N ALA A 30 -10.94 2.64 -6.15
CA ALA A 30 -10.20 1.85 -5.17
C ALA A 30 -9.08 1.03 -5.82
N THR A 31 -9.37 0.31 -6.91
CA THR A 31 -8.36 -0.51 -7.61
C THR A 31 -7.31 0.37 -8.27
N THR A 32 -7.70 1.44 -8.96
CA THR A 32 -6.76 2.36 -9.63
C THR A 32 -5.81 3.01 -8.63
N LEU A 33 -6.33 3.55 -7.53
CA LEU A 33 -5.53 4.19 -6.49
C LEU A 33 -4.67 3.19 -5.73
N SER A 34 -5.18 1.97 -5.49
CA SER A 34 -4.40 0.87 -4.93
C SER A 34 -3.18 0.53 -5.78
N TYR A 35 -3.37 0.39 -7.10
CA TYR A 35 -2.28 0.14 -8.03
C TYR A 35 -1.31 1.31 -8.10
N TYR A 36 -1.81 2.55 -8.18
CA TYR A 36 -0.98 3.74 -8.22
C TYR A 36 -0.13 3.89 -6.94
N CYS A 37 -0.73 3.73 -5.76
CA CYS A 37 0.01 3.76 -4.49
C CYS A 37 1.04 2.63 -4.39
N SER A 38 0.74 1.44 -4.93
CA SER A 38 1.73 0.36 -5.00
C SER A 38 2.89 0.71 -5.95
N TYR A 39 2.58 1.31 -7.10
CA TYR A 39 3.58 1.78 -8.05
C TYR A 39 4.50 2.81 -7.39
N LEU A 40 3.93 3.81 -6.70
CA LEU A 40 4.71 4.80 -5.97
C LEU A 40 5.65 4.15 -4.96
N LEU A 41 5.16 3.15 -4.21
CA LEU A 41 6.00 2.44 -3.25
C LEU A 41 7.11 1.63 -3.91
N PHE A 42 6.89 0.95 -5.02
CA PHE A 42 7.93 0.07 -5.60
C PHE A 42 8.87 0.79 -6.57
N TYR A 43 8.44 1.88 -7.19
CA TYR A 43 9.14 2.50 -8.31
C TYR A 43 9.42 3.99 -8.15
N VAL A 44 8.69 4.69 -7.28
CA VAL A 44 8.83 6.15 -7.08
C VAL A 44 8.96 6.49 -5.59
N THR A 45 9.74 5.69 -4.88
CA THR A 45 9.95 5.77 -3.42
C THR A 45 10.42 7.15 -2.97
N GLU A 46 11.19 7.84 -3.82
CA GLU A 46 11.73 9.17 -3.60
C GLU A 46 10.68 10.25 -3.36
N LEU A 47 9.45 10.07 -3.87
CA LEU A 47 8.33 11.02 -3.72
C LEU A 47 7.43 10.73 -2.52
N VAL A 48 7.61 9.59 -1.85
CA VAL A 48 6.68 9.10 -0.80
C VAL A 48 7.39 8.85 0.52
N MET A 49 8.70 8.59 0.53
CA MET A 49 9.40 8.14 1.73
C MET A 49 10.66 8.94 2.03
N GLU A 50 10.79 9.35 3.30
CA GLU A 50 11.94 10.11 3.79
C GLU A 50 13.24 9.29 3.79
N ASN A 51 13.18 7.99 4.10
CA ASN A 51 14.34 7.08 4.10
C ASN A 51 14.26 6.07 2.93
N PHE A 52 14.23 6.60 1.71
CA PHE A 52 13.92 5.83 0.50
C PHE A 52 14.89 4.67 0.24
N HIS A 53 16.19 4.78 0.56
CA HIS A 53 17.17 3.69 0.36
C HIS A 53 16.87 2.46 1.23
N SER A 54 16.66 2.66 2.55
CA SER A 54 16.39 1.54 3.46
C SER A 54 15.06 0.87 3.14
N THR A 55 14.05 1.66 2.78
CA THR A 55 12.74 1.11 2.45
C THR A 55 12.71 0.44 1.08
N GLN A 56 13.49 0.92 0.11
CA GLN A 56 13.61 0.26 -1.20
C GLN A 56 14.18 -1.15 -1.06
N LEU A 57 15.22 -1.35 -0.24
CA LEU A 57 15.75 -2.68 0.06
C LEU A 57 14.70 -3.58 0.71
N PHE A 58 13.94 -3.06 1.68
CA PHE A 58 12.85 -3.80 2.31
C PHE A 58 11.77 -4.21 1.30
N LEU A 59 11.39 -3.33 0.37
CA LEU A 59 10.39 -3.61 -0.65
C LEU A 59 10.87 -4.61 -1.70
N GLN A 60 12.15 -4.54 -2.10
CA GLN A 60 12.76 -5.55 -2.97
C GLN A 60 12.77 -6.93 -2.30
N ASP A 61 13.18 -7.01 -1.03
CA ASP A 61 13.13 -8.24 -0.25
C ASP A 61 11.69 -8.77 -0.14
N LEU A 62 10.71 -7.89 0.13
CA LEU A 62 9.30 -8.27 0.18
C LEU A 62 8.83 -8.84 -1.16
N GLN A 63 9.20 -8.23 -2.28
CA GLN A 63 8.82 -8.70 -3.62
C GLN A 63 9.36 -10.10 -3.90
N VAL A 64 10.63 -10.36 -3.59
CA VAL A 64 11.25 -11.68 -3.74
C VAL A 64 10.56 -12.72 -2.85
N ASN A 65 10.29 -12.38 -1.59
CA ASN A 65 9.61 -13.29 -0.66
C ASN A 65 8.17 -13.56 -1.08
N ALA A 66 7.44 -12.56 -1.57
CA ALA A 66 6.09 -12.73 -2.09
C ALA A 66 6.08 -13.63 -3.33
N GLN A 67 7.02 -13.44 -4.26
CA GLN A 67 7.19 -14.32 -5.41
C GLN A 67 7.48 -15.75 -4.96
N GLN A 68 8.42 -15.95 -4.03
CA GLN A 68 8.76 -17.26 -3.47
C GLN A 68 7.54 -17.94 -2.82
N CYS A 69 6.73 -17.19 -2.08
CA CYS A 69 5.52 -17.70 -1.44
C CYS A 69 4.46 -18.17 -2.45
N LEU A 70 4.40 -17.50 -3.61
CA LEU A 70 3.42 -17.74 -4.67
C LEU A 70 3.97 -18.59 -5.83
N VAL A 71 5.20 -19.11 -5.71
CA VAL A 71 5.77 -20.06 -6.69
C VAL A 71 4.81 -21.22 -6.89
N GLY A 72 4.58 -21.57 -8.17
CA GLY A 72 3.69 -22.66 -8.55
C GLY A 72 2.21 -22.28 -8.62
N CYS A 73 1.80 -21.10 -8.14
CA CYS A 73 0.45 -20.61 -8.38
C CYS A 73 0.30 -20.24 -9.87
N ARG A 74 -0.74 -20.78 -10.53
CA ARG A 74 -1.00 -20.57 -11.97
C ARG A 74 -2.39 -19.98 -12.25
N SER A 75 -3.22 -19.84 -11.23
CA SER A 75 -4.55 -19.25 -11.30
C SER A 75 -4.79 -18.30 -10.13
N LYS A 76 -5.79 -17.42 -10.25
CA LYS A 76 -6.24 -16.57 -9.14
C LYS A 76 -6.66 -17.40 -7.93
N ASP A 77 -7.38 -18.50 -8.17
CA ASP A 77 -7.83 -19.41 -7.09
C ASP A 77 -6.65 -20.04 -6.35
N ALA A 78 -5.60 -20.47 -7.06
CA ALA A 78 -4.39 -21.01 -6.43
C ALA A 78 -3.68 -19.97 -5.55
N ILE A 79 -3.66 -18.70 -5.97
CA ILE A 79 -3.12 -17.60 -5.16
C ILE A 79 -3.97 -17.41 -3.90
N LEU A 80 -5.30 -17.38 -4.03
CA LEU A 80 -6.22 -17.19 -2.90
C LEU A 80 -6.14 -18.33 -1.88
N GLU A 81 -6.06 -19.57 -2.34
CA GLU A 81 -5.82 -20.77 -1.52
C GLU A 81 -4.51 -20.62 -0.73
N ARG A 82 -3.41 -20.29 -1.42
CA ARG A 82 -2.09 -20.13 -0.80
C ARG A 82 -2.07 -19.03 0.26
N LEU A 83 -2.67 -17.88 -0.04
CA LEU A 83 -2.81 -16.78 0.91
C LEU A 83 -3.69 -17.15 2.10
N SER A 84 -4.73 -17.97 1.89
CA SER A 84 -5.61 -18.45 2.97
C SER A 84 -4.89 -19.40 3.93
N CYS A 85 -3.96 -20.22 3.44
CA CYS A 85 -3.10 -21.04 4.30
C CYS A 85 -2.21 -20.18 5.22
N LEU A 86 -1.66 -19.07 4.72
CA LEU A 86 -0.82 -18.16 5.53
C LEU A 86 -1.59 -17.51 6.69
N LYS A 87 -2.90 -17.28 6.55
CA LYS A 87 -3.73 -16.65 7.61
C LYS A 87 -3.83 -17.50 8.87
N LYS A 88 -3.90 -18.82 8.69
CA LYS A 88 -4.19 -19.79 9.76
C LYS A 88 -3.05 -19.91 10.77
N GLY A 89 -1.90 -19.30 10.49
CA GLY A 89 -0.66 -19.46 11.23
C GLY A 89 -0.13 -20.89 11.04
N ASP A 90 1.18 -21.05 10.98
CA ASP A 90 1.84 -22.35 11.00
C ASP A 90 1.55 -23.11 12.31
N LYS A 91 0.33 -23.65 12.47
CA LYS A 91 0.06 -24.82 13.32
C LYS A 91 0.29 -26.13 12.56
N ALA A 92 0.85 -26.07 11.36
CA ALA A 92 1.17 -27.23 10.52
C ALA A 92 2.67 -27.55 10.40
N ASP A 93 3.61 -26.68 10.81
CA ASP A 93 5.03 -27.03 10.90
C ASP A 93 5.38 -27.64 12.27
N LYS A 94 4.82 -28.84 12.52
CA LYS A 94 5.50 -29.87 13.31
C LYS A 94 6.07 -30.91 12.36
N ALA A 95 7.02 -30.51 11.52
CA ALA A 95 8.03 -31.39 10.96
C ALA A 95 9.02 -30.54 10.17
N ASP A 96 10.02 -29.98 10.84
CA ASP A 96 11.39 -30.05 10.32
C ASP A 96 12.38 -29.91 11.49
N LYS A 97 12.96 -31.05 11.84
CA LYS A 97 14.24 -31.15 12.55
C LYS A 97 15.28 -30.36 11.74
N TYR A 98 16.28 -29.81 12.42
CA TYR A 98 17.37 -28.95 11.91
C TYR A 98 17.13 -27.43 12.02
N LYS A 99 16.87 -26.96 13.25
CA LYS A 99 17.38 -25.64 13.65
C LYS A 99 18.82 -25.80 14.11
N ASP A 100 19.76 -25.59 13.20
CA ASP A 100 21.14 -25.26 13.58
C ASP A 100 21.75 -24.25 12.60
N ARG A 101 21.25 -23.01 12.70
CA ARG A 101 22.05 -21.78 12.50
C ARG A 101 21.20 -20.58 12.90
N ALA A 102 21.67 -19.84 13.89
CA ALA A 102 21.14 -18.54 14.23
C ALA A 102 21.50 -17.53 13.12
N ASP A 103 20.72 -17.53 12.03
CA ASP A 103 20.79 -16.50 11.02
C ASP A 103 19.70 -15.45 11.32
N LYS A 104 20.11 -14.18 11.43
CA LYS A 104 19.24 -12.98 11.51
C LYS A 104 18.25 -12.83 10.32
N LYS A 105 18.18 -13.82 9.44
CA LYS A 105 17.31 -13.91 8.26
C LYS A 105 15.91 -14.41 8.60
N GLY A 106 15.73 -15.14 9.70
CA GLY A 106 14.42 -15.64 10.16
C GLY A 106 13.44 -14.51 10.48
N ASP A 107 13.87 -13.51 11.24
CA ASP A 107 13.04 -12.40 11.72
C ASP A 107 12.45 -11.54 10.58
N LYS A 108 13.21 -11.34 9.49
CA LYS A 108 12.72 -10.63 8.30
C LYS A 108 11.76 -11.47 7.46
N ALA A 109 12.07 -12.75 7.27
CA ALA A 109 11.23 -13.67 6.51
C ALA A 109 9.81 -13.76 7.11
N ASP A 110 9.73 -13.77 8.44
CA ASP A 110 8.48 -13.77 9.19
C ASP A 110 7.68 -12.48 8.95
N LYS A 111 8.34 -11.30 8.96
CA LYS A 111 7.68 -10.02 8.68
C LYS A 111 7.03 -9.93 7.29
N TYR A 112 7.61 -10.53 6.25
CA TYR A 112 7.02 -10.52 4.91
C TYR A 112 5.80 -11.42 4.81
N LYS A 113 5.86 -12.61 5.44
CA LYS A 113 4.71 -13.50 5.56
C LYS A 113 3.58 -12.82 6.33
N ASP A 114 3.89 -12.05 7.36
CA ASP A 114 2.91 -11.28 8.13
C ASP A 114 2.19 -10.23 7.29
N ILE A 115 2.87 -9.58 6.33
CA ILE A 115 2.23 -8.63 5.41
C ILE A 115 1.24 -9.35 4.48
N LEU A 116 1.63 -10.49 3.91
CA LEU A 116 0.76 -11.31 3.06
C LEU A 116 -0.44 -11.85 3.84
N ALA A 117 -0.18 -12.45 5.01
CA ALA A 117 -1.21 -12.98 5.90
C ALA A 117 -2.13 -11.86 6.41
N GLY A 118 -1.56 -10.69 6.73
CA GLY A 118 -2.29 -9.50 7.17
C GLY A 118 -3.22 -8.98 6.09
N GLY A 119 -2.76 -8.82 4.85
CA GLY A 119 -3.61 -8.39 3.73
C GLY A 119 -4.72 -9.40 3.45
N ALA A 120 -4.41 -10.68 3.56
CA ALA A 120 -5.38 -11.73 3.33
C ALA A 120 -6.41 -11.82 4.47
N LYS A 121 -6.03 -11.61 5.73
CA LYS A 121 -6.94 -11.48 6.88
C LYS A 121 -7.85 -10.26 6.74
N LEU A 122 -7.28 -9.12 6.37
CA LEU A 122 -8.04 -7.88 6.16
C LEU A 122 -9.09 -8.04 5.07
N ALA A 123 -8.77 -8.73 3.96
CA ALA A 123 -9.77 -9.01 2.93
C ALA A 123 -10.95 -9.85 3.44
N ASP A 124 -10.70 -10.84 4.29
CA ASP A 124 -11.78 -11.65 4.87
C ASP A 124 -12.62 -10.83 5.85
N GLN A 125 -11.98 -9.98 6.67
CA GLN A 125 -12.69 -9.05 7.56
C GLN A 125 -13.60 -8.10 6.78
N LEU A 126 -13.08 -7.47 5.72
CA LEU A 126 -13.87 -6.59 4.84
C LEU A 126 -15.07 -7.33 4.24
N MET A 127 -14.93 -8.61 3.86
CA MET A 127 -16.03 -9.40 3.30
C MET A 127 -17.07 -9.83 4.35
N GLN A 128 -16.64 -10.08 5.58
CA GLN A 128 -17.52 -10.49 6.68
C GLN A 128 -18.28 -9.30 7.26
N GLU A 129 -17.59 -8.19 7.48
CA GLU A 129 -18.14 -6.99 8.11
C GLU A 129 -18.91 -6.12 7.12
N LEU A 130 -18.52 -6.12 5.84
CA LEU A 130 -19.21 -5.42 4.76
C LEU A 130 -19.62 -6.41 3.68
N PRO A 131 -20.71 -7.18 3.90
CA PRO A 131 -21.18 -8.15 2.92
C PRO A 131 -21.69 -7.47 1.64
N ASP A 132 -22.28 -6.27 1.77
CA ASP A 132 -22.71 -5.46 0.64
C ASP A 132 -21.51 -5.02 -0.21
N LYS A 133 -21.61 -5.28 -1.53
CA LYS A 133 -20.51 -5.02 -2.46
C LYS A 133 -20.28 -3.52 -2.62
N ALA A 134 -21.33 -2.72 -2.74
CA ALA A 134 -21.21 -1.29 -3.02
C ALA A 134 -20.56 -0.56 -1.83
N ALA A 135 -21.07 -0.77 -0.62
CA ALA A 135 -20.53 -0.19 0.61
C ALA A 135 -19.06 -0.59 0.84
N ARG A 136 -18.70 -1.83 0.52
CA ARG A 136 -17.30 -2.30 0.65
C ARG A 136 -16.36 -1.56 -0.31
N TRP A 137 -16.79 -1.34 -1.56
CA TRP A 137 -15.98 -0.61 -2.53
C TRP A 137 -15.92 0.88 -2.24
N GLU A 138 -16.99 1.47 -1.74
CA GLU A 138 -17.03 2.85 -1.24
C GLU A 138 -15.99 3.06 -0.14
N LEU A 139 -15.99 2.23 0.91
CA LEU A 139 -14.97 2.30 1.96
C LEU A 139 -13.55 2.15 1.40
N LEU A 140 -13.33 1.19 0.50
CA LEU A 140 -12.01 0.99 -0.10
C LEU A 140 -11.57 2.22 -0.91
N ALA A 141 -12.48 2.86 -1.64
CA ALA A 141 -12.18 4.07 -2.39
C ALA A 141 -11.76 5.21 -1.45
N GLU A 142 -12.52 5.45 -0.39
CA GLU A 142 -12.21 6.46 0.64
C GLU A 142 -10.85 6.21 1.28
N VAL A 143 -10.60 4.97 1.72
CA VAL A 143 -9.32 4.58 2.33
C VAL A 143 -8.15 4.81 1.38
N TRP A 144 -8.32 4.58 0.09
CA TRP A 144 -7.25 4.81 -0.89
C TRP A 144 -7.02 6.29 -1.19
N VAL A 145 -8.07 7.10 -1.22
CA VAL A 145 -7.96 8.57 -1.30
C VAL A 145 -7.21 9.10 -0.09
N GLU A 146 -7.61 8.70 1.12
CA GLU A 146 -6.95 9.08 2.37
C GLU A 146 -5.47 8.67 2.34
N LYS A 147 -5.18 7.44 1.92
CA LYS A 147 -3.80 6.96 1.82
C LYS A 147 -2.98 7.74 0.82
N LEU A 148 -3.50 8.04 -0.35
CA LEU A 148 -2.81 8.85 -1.34
C LEU A 148 -2.52 10.25 -0.81
N ILE A 149 -3.52 10.89 -0.19
CA ILE A 149 -3.35 12.20 0.45
C ILE A 149 -2.31 12.11 1.57
N SER A 150 -2.30 11.05 2.38
CA SER A 150 -1.35 10.89 3.49
C SER A 150 0.11 10.77 3.04
N VAL A 151 0.36 10.26 1.84
CA VAL A 151 1.73 10.14 1.28
C VAL A 151 2.14 11.31 0.40
N THR A 152 1.19 12.22 0.10
CA THR A 152 1.44 13.40 -0.72
C THR A 152 2.40 14.41 -0.04
N PRO A 153 2.30 14.68 1.28
CA PRO A 153 3.28 15.47 2.01
C PRO A 153 4.62 14.70 2.05
N SER A 154 5.47 14.91 1.07
CA SER A 154 6.84 14.40 1.10
C SER A 154 7.81 15.55 1.30
N ASN A 155 8.74 15.36 2.25
CA ASN A 155 9.81 16.31 2.55
C ASN A 155 10.90 16.30 1.47
N ASN A 156 10.80 15.45 0.44
CA ASN A 156 11.76 15.39 -0.65
C ASN A 156 11.38 16.37 -1.77
N LEU A 157 11.51 17.64 -1.44
CA LEU A 157 11.23 18.78 -2.32
C LEU A 157 11.98 18.68 -3.66
N THR A 158 13.24 18.24 -3.62
CA THR A 158 14.09 18.07 -4.80
C THR A 158 13.55 17.00 -5.76
N ALA A 159 12.99 15.91 -5.25
CA ALA A 159 12.38 14.90 -6.10
C ALA A 159 11.09 15.41 -6.75
N HIS A 160 10.22 16.11 -6.00
CA HIS A 160 9.01 16.72 -6.57
C HIS A 160 9.33 17.78 -7.64
N THR A 161 10.31 18.66 -7.39
CA THR A 161 10.69 19.71 -8.36
C THR A 161 11.32 19.14 -9.63
N ASN A 162 12.17 18.11 -9.52
CA ASN A 162 12.75 17.43 -10.68
C ASN A 162 11.68 16.73 -11.54
N ARG A 163 10.68 16.10 -10.90
CA ARG A 163 9.56 15.46 -11.61
C ARG A 163 8.65 16.49 -12.29
N LEU A 164 8.40 17.65 -11.69
CA LEU A 164 7.66 18.75 -12.34
C LEU A 164 8.34 19.23 -13.63
N ALA A 165 9.68 19.34 -13.63
CA ALA A 165 10.43 19.80 -14.78
C ALA A 165 10.41 18.82 -15.97
N THR A 166 10.02 17.56 -15.75
CA THR A 166 10.08 16.47 -16.75
C THR A 166 8.71 15.94 -17.19
N GLY A 167 7.61 16.57 -16.75
CA GLY A 167 6.24 16.19 -17.13
C GLY A 167 5.28 15.93 -15.98
N GLY A 168 5.78 15.88 -14.74
CA GLY A 168 4.98 15.72 -13.51
C GLY A 168 4.50 14.29 -13.26
N GLU A 169 4.58 13.84 -12.01
CA GLU A 169 3.84 12.67 -11.52
C GLU A 169 2.50 13.15 -10.93
N TYR A 170 1.44 12.35 -10.98
CA TYR A 170 0.12 12.74 -10.43
C TYR A 170 0.20 13.21 -8.97
N ILE A 171 0.93 12.48 -8.12
CA ILE A 171 1.17 12.86 -6.71
C ILE A 171 1.84 14.23 -6.56
N THR A 172 2.66 14.65 -7.54
CA THR A 172 3.32 15.95 -7.51
C THR A 172 2.34 17.09 -7.77
N HIS A 173 1.29 16.88 -8.59
CA HIS A 173 0.21 17.86 -8.73
C HIS A 173 -0.61 17.98 -7.45
N LEU A 174 -0.89 16.87 -6.76
CA LEU A 174 -1.54 16.89 -5.44
C LEU A 174 -0.70 17.66 -4.42
N TRP A 175 0.61 17.43 -4.41
CA TRP A 175 1.54 18.13 -3.53
C TRP A 175 1.53 19.64 -3.75
N VAL A 176 1.58 20.09 -5.02
CA VAL A 176 1.47 21.53 -5.37
C VAL A 176 0.13 22.09 -4.89
N TRP A 177 -0.98 21.38 -5.12
CA TRP A 177 -2.30 21.83 -4.72
C TRP A 177 -2.45 21.99 -3.20
N LEU A 178 -1.98 21.01 -2.42
CA LEU A 178 -2.01 21.07 -0.95
C LEU A 178 -1.10 22.17 -0.41
N THR A 179 0.07 22.38 -1.03
CA THR A 179 0.99 23.49 -0.68
C THR A 179 0.34 24.84 -0.95
N HIS A 180 -0.28 25.01 -2.13
CA HIS A 180 -0.98 26.24 -2.48
C HIS A 180 -2.17 26.52 -1.56
N LYS A 181 -2.86 25.49 -1.06
CA LYS A 181 -3.96 25.62 -0.11
C LYS A 181 -3.49 25.91 1.33
N GLY A 182 -2.17 25.97 1.58
CA GLY A 182 -1.61 26.19 2.90
C GLY A 182 -1.80 25.00 3.85
N VAL A 183 -2.17 23.83 3.32
CA VAL A 183 -2.25 22.57 4.08
C VAL A 183 -0.84 22.04 4.36
N LEU A 184 0.09 22.29 3.42
CA LEU A 184 1.51 22.03 3.59
C LEU A 184 2.26 23.34 3.75
N GLU A 185 3.24 23.37 4.65
CA GLU A 185 4.15 24.51 4.75
C GLU A 185 4.91 24.66 3.42
N PRO A 186 5.00 25.88 2.86
CA PRO A 186 5.80 26.14 1.69
C PRO A 186 7.25 25.70 1.92
N PRO A 187 7.91 25.10 0.92
CA PRO A 187 9.34 24.85 0.96
C PRO A 187 10.08 26.11 1.42
N LEU A 188 11.00 25.98 2.39
CA LEU A 188 11.80 27.08 2.98
C LEU A 188 12.71 27.84 1.99
N LEU A 189 12.41 27.84 0.69
CA LEU A 189 13.03 28.70 -0.30
C LEU A 189 12.62 30.18 -0.17
N PHE A 190 11.59 30.48 0.62
CA PHE A 190 11.25 31.85 1.04
C PHE A 190 11.42 31.96 2.55
N GLY A 191 12.53 32.58 2.96
CA GLY A 191 13.04 32.54 4.32
C GLY A 191 12.16 33.23 5.38
N GLY A 192 12.38 32.80 6.63
CA GLY A 192 11.86 33.44 7.83
C GLY A 192 11.67 32.45 8.95
N GLY A 193 12.69 32.30 9.82
CA GLY A 193 12.65 31.39 10.97
C GLY A 193 11.46 31.68 11.89
N GLY A 194 10.53 30.73 11.96
CA GLY A 194 9.44 30.68 12.92
C GLY A 194 9.29 29.26 13.47
N PRO A 195 8.73 29.09 14.67
CA PRO A 195 8.79 27.81 15.38
C PRO A 195 7.96 26.73 14.68
N VAL A 196 8.59 25.55 14.55
CA VAL A 196 8.03 24.31 14.01
C VAL A 196 6.71 23.99 14.72
N ARG A 197 5.58 24.13 14.02
CA ARG A 197 4.30 23.59 14.47
C ARG A 197 4.16 22.19 13.90
N THR A 198 4.12 21.21 14.79
CA THR A 198 3.89 19.80 14.47
C THR A 198 2.57 19.65 13.72
N ALA A 199 2.58 18.82 12.67
CA ALA A 199 1.49 18.58 11.74
C ALA A 199 0.10 18.47 12.42
N MET A 200 -0.87 19.21 11.87
CA MET A 200 -2.29 19.10 12.22
C MET A 200 -2.79 17.69 11.86
N ARG A 201 -3.53 17.08 12.78
CA ARG A 201 -4.15 15.76 12.57
C ARG A 201 -5.18 15.86 11.46
N ALA A 202 -5.29 14.80 10.65
CA ALA A 202 -6.25 14.66 9.55
C ALA A 202 -7.74 14.76 9.98
N GLU A 203 -8.03 14.79 11.29
CA GLU A 203 -9.37 14.87 11.86
C GLU A 203 -10.00 16.28 11.78
N GLU A 204 -9.21 17.32 11.46
CA GLU A 204 -9.70 18.72 11.40
C GLU A 204 -10.05 19.21 9.97
N LEU A 205 -10.15 18.29 9.00
CA LEU A 205 -10.47 18.60 7.60
C LEU A 205 -11.89 18.20 7.15
N VAL A 206 -12.84 18.04 8.09
CA VAL A 206 -14.27 17.84 7.80
C VAL A 206 -15.10 19.00 8.34
#